data_AF-A0A1I4EDR0-F1
#
_entry.id   AF-A0A1I4EDR0-F1
#
_cell.length_a   1.000
_cell.length_b   1.000
_cell.length_c   1.000
_cell.angle_alpha   90.00
_cell.angle_beta   90.00
_cell.angle_gamma   90.00
#
_symmetry.space_group_name_H-M   'P 1'
#
loop_
_entity.id
_entity.type
_entity.pdbx_description
1 polymer ?
#
loop_
_entity_poly.entity_id
_entity_poly.type
_entity_poly.pdbx_seq_one_letter_code
_entity_poly.pdbx_strand_id
1 'polypeptide(L)'
;MRPVHLTDLDLAARAVLAQPAGVQDDAAARLVAGARLADRFRKRLGRRHPVWGDGTVAAAAMAFAGGKLAPPQRCDTAYRRALQSVLTALSESGPFDFPQQTLYPMRGTARKVCNGLYSGETS
;
A
#
# COMPACT_ATOMS: atom_id res chain seq x y z
N MET A 1 -3.13 -11.95 -8.33
CA MET A 1 -3.20 -10.54 -8.76
C MET A 1 -4.04 -10.49 -10.02
N ARG A 2 -4.84 -9.45 -10.21
CA ARG A 2 -5.59 -9.24 -11.45
C ARG A 2 -4.65 -8.81 -12.60
N PRO A 3 -5.08 -8.88 -13.88
CA PRO A 3 -4.30 -8.35 -14.99
C PRO A 3 -3.86 -6.91 -14.72
N VAL A 4 -2.61 -6.59 -15.12
CA VAL A 4 -2.00 -5.27 -14.88
C VAL A 4 -2.10 -4.45 -16.16
N HIS A 5 -2.67 -3.25 -16.05
CA HIS A 5 -2.80 -2.30 -17.15
C HIS A 5 -1.73 -1.18 -17.06
N LEU A 6 -1.53 -0.44 -18.16
CA LEU A 6 -0.60 0.70 -18.18
C LEU A 6 -0.94 1.76 -17.13
N THR A 7 -2.23 2.01 -16.90
CA THR A 7 -2.71 2.93 -15.86
C THR A 7 -2.38 2.43 -14.46
N ASP A 8 -2.35 1.12 -14.23
CA ASP A 8 -1.91 0.55 -12.96
C ASP A 8 -0.42 0.77 -12.72
N LEU A 9 0.41 0.61 -13.76
CA LEU A 9 1.85 0.84 -13.69
C LEU A 9 2.17 2.29 -13.35
N ASP A 10 1.46 3.22 -13.99
CA ASP A 10 1.58 4.65 -13.71
C ASP A 10 1.18 4.99 -12.26
N LEU A 11 0.05 4.47 -11.78
CA LEU A 11 -0.36 4.67 -10.38
C LEU A 11 0.63 4.05 -9.38
N ALA A 12 1.13 2.86 -9.66
CA ALA A 12 2.13 2.19 -8.82
C ALA A 12 3.45 2.97 -8.79
N ALA A 13 3.94 3.43 -9.95
CA ALA A 13 5.16 4.22 -10.04
C ALA A 13 5.02 5.53 -9.24
N ARG A 14 3.87 6.21 -9.32
CA ARG A 14 3.59 7.40 -8.50
C ARG A 14 3.57 7.08 -7.01
N ALA A 15 2.98 5.95 -6.61
CA ALA A 15 2.91 5.54 -5.21
C ALA A 15 4.29 5.23 -4.62
N VAL A 16 5.17 4.62 -5.41
CA VAL A 16 6.58 4.36 -5.06
C VAL A 16 7.39 5.65 -5.07
N LEU A 17 7.17 6.54 -6.04
CA LEU A 17 7.83 7.84 -6.13
C LEU A 17 7.52 8.75 -4.93
N ALA A 18 6.33 8.62 -4.35
CA ALA A 18 5.94 9.34 -3.14
C ALA A 18 6.64 8.85 -1.86
N GLN A 19 7.39 7.74 -1.91
CA GLN A 19 8.17 7.24 -0.78
C GLN A 19 9.52 7.94 -0.66
N PRO A 20 10.14 7.91 0.54
CA PRO A 20 11.49 8.44 0.74
C PRO A 20 12.50 7.87 -0.28
N ALA A 21 13.51 8.67 -0.62
CA ALA A 21 14.62 8.21 -1.46
C ALA A 21 15.33 7.00 -0.82
N GLY A 22 15.69 6.00 -1.62
CA GLY A 22 16.43 4.82 -1.18
C GLY A 22 15.57 3.61 -0.77
N VAL A 23 14.24 3.73 -0.72
CA VAL A 23 13.33 2.62 -0.38
C VAL A 23 12.39 2.24 -1.52
N GLN A 24 12.68 2.67 -2.75
CA GLN A 24 11.80 2.46 -3.92
C GLN A 24 11.56 0.97 -4.20
N ASP A 25 12.61 0.16 -4.14
CA ASP A 25 12.54 -1.28 -4.45
C ASP A 25 11.71 -2.03 -3.41
N ASP A 26 11.98 -1.80 -2.11
CA ASP A 26 11.19 -2.36 -1.01
C ASP A 26 9.73 -1.90 -1.07
N ALA A 27 9.49 -0.63 -1.37
CA ALA A 27 8.14 -0.09 -1.53
C ALA A 27 7.39 -0.76 -2.69
N ALA A 28 8.04 -0.93 -3.83
CA ALA A 28 7.48 -1.61 -4.99
C ALA A 28 7.15 -3.08 -4.67
N ALA A 29 8.07 -3.79 -4.02
CA ALA A 29 7.87 -5.18 -3.60
C ALA A 29 6.66 -5.31 -2.65
N ARG A 30 6.56 -4.43 -1.64
CA ARG A 30 5.44 -4.39 -0.69
C ARG A 30 4.10 -4.11 -1.37
N LEU A 31 4.07 -3.14 -2.30
CA LEU A 31 2.87 -2.78 -3.04
C LEU A 31 2.37 -3.98 -3.87
N VAL A 32 3.26 -4.60 -4.65
CA VAL A 32 2.93 -5.76 -5.49
C VAL A 32 2.49 -6.95 -4.63
N ALA A 33 3.16 -7.21 -3.51
CA ALA A 33 2.77 -8.21 -2.54
C ALA A 33 1.36 -7.95 -1.96
N GLY A 34 1.06 -6.70 -1.63
CA GLY A 34 -0.25 -6.25 -1.18
C GLY A 34 -1.35 -6.54 -2.21
N ALA A 35 -1.10 -6.21 -3.48
CA ALA A 35 -2.04 -6.51 -4.58
C ALA A 35 -2.29 -8.03 -4.72
N ARG A 36 -1.25 -8.86 -4.58
CA ARG A 36 -1.41 -10.32 -4.57
C ARG A 36 -2.21 -10.82 -3.38
N LEU A 37 -1.92 -10.32 -2.18
CA LEU A 37 -2.64 -10.67 -0.97
C LEU A 37 -4.13 -10.31 -1.08
N ALA A 38 -4.43 -9.12 -1.60
CA ALA A 38 -5.81 -8.69 -1.85
C ALA A 38 -6.55 -9.62 -2.82
N ASP A 39 -5.92 -10.03 -3.92
CA ASP A 39 -6.54 -10.96 -4.86
C ASP A 39 -6.78 -12.34 -4.23
N ARG A 40 -5.83 -12.86 -3.43
CA ARG A 40 -6.01 -14.12 -2.69
C ARG A 40 -7.15 -14.02 -1.67
N PHE A 41 -7.19 -12.92 -0.91
CA PHE A 41 -8.24 -12.66 0.07
C PHE A 41 -9.62 -12.59 -0.61
N ARG A 42 -9.72 -11.86 -1.73
CA ARG A 42 -10.94 -11.78 -2.53
C ARG A 42 -11.37 -13.14 -3.07
N LYS A 43 -10.44 -13.94 -3.61
CA LYS A 43 -10.73 -15.29 -4.12
C LYS A 43 -11.22 -16.24 -3.03
N ARG A 44 -10.69 -16.11 -1.81
CA ARG A 44 -11.04 -16.98 -0.67
C ARG A 44 -12.33 -16.56 0.03
N LEU A 45 -12.56 -15.26 0.20
CA LEU A 45 -13.63 -14.72 1.06
C LEU A 45 -14.72 -13.97 0.28
N GLY A 46 -14.58 -13.80 -1.03
CA GLY A 46 -15.53 -13.08 -1.88
C GLY A 46 -15.60 -11.57 -1.63
N ARG A 47 -14.76 -11.03 -0.75
CA ARG A 47 -14.80 -9.62 -0.30
C ARG A 47 -13.52 -8.88 -0.64
N ARG A 48 -13.62 -7.55 -0.75
CA ARG A 48 -12.46 -6.65 -0.90
C ARG A 48 -11.58 -6.71 0.35
N HIS A 49 -10.25 -6.76 0.17
CA HIS A 49 -9.31 -6.71 1.27
C HIS A 49 -9.35 -5.32 1.94
N PRO A 50 -9.45 -5.23 3.27
CA PRO A 50 -9.67 -3.97 3.98
C PRO A 50 -8.54 -2.95 3.81
N VAL A 51 -7.29 -3.43 3.73
CA VAL A 51 -6.10 -2.59 3.49
C VAL A 51 -5.79 -2.42 2.00
N TRP A 52 -5.50 -3.52 1.30
CA TRP A 52 -4.94 -3.51 -0.06
C TRP A 52 -5.96 -3.46 -1.21
N GLY A 53 -7.25 -3.44 -0.91
CA GLY A 53 -8.28 -3.29 -1.93
C GLY A 53 -8.70 -4.59 -2.62
N ASP A 54 -8.98 -4.54 -3.91
CA ASP A 54 -9.69 -5.60 -4.64
C ASP A 54 -8.77 -6.59 -5.39
N GLY A 55 -7.45 -6.42 -5.25
CA GLY A 55 -6.45 -7.25 -5.92
C GLY A 55 -5.97 -6.71 -7.27
N THR A 56 -6.43 -5.51 -7.67
CA THR A 56 -5.76 -4.70 -8.70
C THR A 56 -4.55 -3.98 -8.13
N VAL A 57 -3.57 -3.69 -9.00
CA VAL A 57 -2.38 -2.91 -8.64
C VAL A 57 -2.78 -1.45 -8.37
N ALA A 58 -3.69 -0.85 -9.14
CA ALA A 58 -4.21 0.49 -8.86
C ALA A 58 -4.83 0.61 -7.46
N ALA A 59 -5.69 -0.33 -7.04
CA ALA A 59 -6.30 -0.26 -5.71
C ALA A 59 -5.25 -0.39 -4.60
N ALA A 60 -4.26 -1.25 -4.79
CA ALA A 60 -3.15 -1.40 -3.85
C ALA A 60 -2.27 -0.14 -3.81
N ALA A 61 -1.97 0.48 -4.96
CA ALA A 61 -1.20 1.71 -5.06
C ALA A 61 -1.91 2.89 -4.37
N MET A 62 -3.21 3.04 -4.60
CA MET A 62 -4.03 4.06 -3.94
C MET A 62 -4.06 3.85 -2.42
N ALA A 63 -4.22 2.61 -1.95
CA ALA A 63 -4.18 2.32 -0.52
C ALA A 63 -2.79 2.56 0.09
N PHE A 64 -1.73 2.17 -0.63
CA PHE A 64 -0.34 2.35 -0.22
C PHE A 64 0.04 3.81 -0.06
N ALA A 65 -0.43 4.68 -0.96
CA ALA A 65 -0.20 6.12 -0.93
C ALA A 65 -1.17 6.91 -0.01
N GLY A 66 -2.05 6.24 0.74
CA GLY A 66 -3.02 6.91 1.61
C GLY A 66 -4.12 7.66 0.85
N GLY A 67 -4.39 7.29 -0.41
CA GLY A 67 -5.51 7.78 -1.21
C GLY A 67 -5.23 9.02 -2.06
N LYS A 68 -4.02 9.60 -2.04
CA LYS A 68 -3.66 10.75 -2.86
C LYS A 68 -2.36 10.51 -3.62
N LEU A 69 -2.41 10.62 -4.94
CA LEU A 69 -1.26 10.53 -5.83
C LEU A 69 -1.21 11.78 -6.69
N ALA A 70 -0.14 12.57 -6.55
CA ALA A 70 0.07 13.71 -7.43
C ALA A 70 0.35 13.20 -8.86
N PRO A 71 -0.19 13.85 -9.89
CA PRO A 71 0.20 13.55 -11.26
C PRO A 71 1.68 13.91 -11.48
N PRO A 72 2.48 13.02 -12.10
CA PRO A 72 3.84 13.31 -12.49
C PRO A 72 3.76 14.35 -13.60
N GLN A 73 4.54 15.43 -13.47
CA GLN A 73 4.59 16.47 -14.50
C GLN A 73 5.29 16.00 -15.78
N ARG A 74 6.13 14.97 -15.69
CA ARG A 74 6.93 14.40 -16.79
C ARG A 74 7.52 13.05 -16.40
N CYS A 75 7.96 12.28 -17.39
CA CYS A 75 8.69 11.02 -17.21
C CYS A 75 10.18 11.29 -16.89
N ASP A 76 10.45 11.93 -15.75
CA ASP A 76 11.81 12.26 -15.32
C ASP A 76 12.58 11.03 -14.79
N THR A 77 13.84 11.23 -14.39
CA THR A 77 14.68 10.15 -13.86
C THR A 77 14.10 9.50 -12.61
N ALA A 78 13.47 10.27 -11.72
CA ALA A 78 12.92 9.73 -10.48
C ALA A 78 11.69 8.85 -10.78
N TYR A 79 10.79 9.32 -11.65
CA TYR A 79 9.65 8.53 -12.12
C TYR A 79 10.10 7.25 -12.85
N ARG A 80 11.09 7.34 -13.74
CA ARG A 80 11.63 6.17 -14.45
C ARG A 80 12.23 5.14 -13.49
N ARG A 81 12.93 5.58 -12.44
CA ARG A 81 13.45 4.68 -11.39
C ARG A 81 12.34 4.01 -10.62
N ALA A 82 11.32 4.76 -10.18
CA ALA A 82 10.16 4.19 -9.51
C ALA A 82 9.43 3.17 -10.40
N LEU A 83 9.24 3.47 -11.68
CA LEU A 83 8.66 2.54 -12.66
C LEU A 83 9.53 1.29 -12.84
N GLN A 84 10.86 1.44 -12.91
CA GLN A 84 11.78 0.31 -12.99
C GLN A 84 11.66 -0.60 -11.75
N SER A 85 11.59 -0.03 -10.55
CA SER A 85 11.37 -0.80 -9.31
C SER A 85 10.06 -1.59 -9.35
N VAL A 86 8.97 -0.98 -9.83
CA VAL A 86 7.67 -1.66 -10.00
C VAL A 86 7.77 -2.81 -11.01
N LEU A 87 8.38 -2.59 -12.16
CA LEU A 87 8.54 -3.63 -13.20
C LEU A 87 9.42 -4.77 -12.70
N THR A 88 10.48 -4.46 -11.95
CA THR A 88 11.36 -5.45 -11.32
C THR A 88 10.56 -6.31 -10.33
N ALA A 89 9.83 -5.67 -9.41
CA ALA A 89 8.99 -6.37 -8.44
C ALA A 89 7.91 -7.25 -9.09
N LEU A 90 7.34 -6.83 -10.24
CA LEU A 90 6.38 -7.63 -11.01
C LEU A 90 7.04 -8.82 -11.72
N SER A 91 8.30 -8.68 -12.14
CA SER A 91 9.05 -9.70 -12.88
C SER A 91 9.67 -10.76 -11.98
N GLU A 92 10.19 -10.37 -10.82
CA GLU A 92 10.84 -11.26 -9.83
C GLU A 92 9.86 -12.22 -9.17
N SER A 93 8.56 -11.96 -9.34
CA SER A 93 7.56 -12.66 -8.59
C SER A 93 6.96 -13.83 -9.37
N GLY A 94 7.86 -14.80 -9.56
CA GLY A 94 7.56 -16.24 -9.49
C GLY A 94 7.05 -16.64 -8.09
N PRO A 95 6.76 -17.93 -7.85
CA PRO A 95 6.06 -18.39 -6.66
C PRO A 95 6.96 -18.26 -5.42
N PHE A 96 7.01 -17.07 -4.81
CA PHE A 96 7.73 -16.88 -3.55
C PHE A 96 6.75 -16.73 -2.37
N ASP A 97 7.01 -17.59 -1.39
CA ASP A 97 6.30 -17.81 -0.14
C ASP A 97 6.59 -16.67 0.83
N PHE A 98 5.60 -16.25 1.62
CA PHE A 98 5.76 -15.18 2.61
C PHE A 98 5.88 -15.76 4.02
N PRO A 99 6.89 -15.38 4.83
CA PRO A 99 6.78 -15.50 6.27
C PRO A 99 5.78 -14.45 6.78
N GLN A 100 4.69 -14.92 7.40
CA GLN A 100 3.52 -14.16 7.86
C GLN A 100 3.78 -13.25 9.11
N GLN A 101 4.99 -12.74 9.34
CA GLN A 101 5.39 -12.36 10.70
C GLN A 101 5.46 -10.88 11.08
N THR A 102 4.98 -9.94 10.27
CA THR A 102 4.74 -8.57 10.76
C THR A 102 3.26 -8.22 10.67
N LEU A 103 2.58 -8.68 11.71
CA LEU A 103 1.29 -8.18 12.21
C LEU A 103 1.09 -6.69 11.88
N TYR A 104 0.09 -6.43 11.05
CA TYR A 104 -0.67 -5.19 11.16
C TYR A 104 -1.21 -5.09 12.59
N PRO A 105 -1.09 -3.94 13.29
CA PRO A 105 -1.90 -3.72 14.47
C PRO A 105 -3.36 -3.73 14.04
N MET A 106 -4.09 -4.73 14.52
CA MET A 106 -5.53 -4.82 14.43
C MET A 106 -6.12 -3.53 14.99
N ARG A 107 -6.95 -2.84 14.18
CA ARG A 107 -7.81 -1.77 14.70
C ARG A 107 -8.81 -2.40 15.66
N GLY A 108 -8.51 -2.31 16.95
CA GLY A 108 -9.38 -2.68 18.06
C GLY A 108 -9.92 -1.43 18.75
N THR A 109 -11.23 -1.22 18.57
CA THR A 109 -12.19 -0.65 19.53
C THR A 109 -11.98 0.77 20.07
N ALA A 110 -12.93 1.64 19.72
CA ALA A 110 -13.29 2.81 20.50
C ALA A 110 -13.53 2.43 21.98
N ARG A 111 -12.85 3.12 22.89
CA ARG A 111 -13.28 3.23 24.29
C ARG A 111 -13.32 4.72 24.64
N LYS A 112 -14.53 5.18 24.98
CA LYS A 112 -14.81 6.47 25.62
C LYS A 112 -13.78 6.70 26.73
N VAL A 113 -13.01 7.78 26.63
CA VAL A 113 -12.42 8.42 27.80
C VAL A 113 -13.34 9.59 28.12
N CYS A 114 -14.19 9.41 29.12
CA CYS A 114 -14.81 10.53 29.80
C CYS A 114 -13.68 11.32 30.46
N ASN A 115 -13.29 12.45 29.86
CA ASN A 115 -12.33 13.36 30.46
C ASN A 115 -13.05 14.13 31.57
N GLY A 116 -12.97 13.61 32.79
CA GLY A 116 -13.18 14.37 34.00
C GLY A 116 -11.88 15.07 34.37
N LEU A 117 -11.83 16.38 34.17
CA LEU A 117 -10.88 17.27 34.85
C LEU A 117 -11.68 18.52 35.26
N TYR A 118 -12.32 18.42 36.42
CA TYR A 118 -12.68 19.59 37.22
C TYR A 118 -11.44 19.96 38.04
N SER A 119 -10.89 21.13 37.77
CA SER A 119 -9.84 21.77 38.56
C SER A 119 -10.37 22.02 39.98
N GLY A 120 -9.66 21.50 40.98
CA GLY A 120 -9.83 21.86 42.38
C GLY A 120 -8.48 22.26 42.94
N GLU A 121 -8.15 23.54 42.83
CA GLU A 121 -7.11 24.16 43.66
C GLU A 121 -7.82 24.73 44.89
N THR A 122 -7.39 24.27 46.07
CA THR A 122 -7.74 24.82 47.37
C THR A 122 -6.48 25.40 47.98
N SER A 123 -6.49 26.70 48.25
CA SER A 123 -5.72 27.39 49.28
C SER A 123 -6.46 28.68 49.62
#